data_AF-A0A354ES52-F1
#
_entry.id   AF-A0A354ES52-F1
#
_cell.length_a   1.000
_cell.length_b   1.000
_cell.length_c   1.000
_cell.angle_alpha   90.00
_cell.angle_beta   90.00
_cell.angle_gamma   90.00
#
_symmetry.space_group_name_H-M   'P 1'
#
loop_
_entity.id
_entity.type
_entity.pdbx_description
1 polymer ?
#
loop_
_entity_poly.entity_id
_entity_poly.type
_entity_poly.pdbx_seq_one_letter_code
_entity_poly.pdbx_strand_id
1 'polypeptide(L)'
;MFRFHAAFACGAAIALATPASAEDLCAKARTALGPAAAGLACVGTSAGVALAADMDRAAQLSRLGEAGEGRFRAHFGRDAPLYIILEAVELDGVPDPRAELQGAGFARALIWFTHADYVRQVTTATRTSAEAAARRQGLDEQTASAAGDRAVAARRLGRLELDAREAQVVPHELGHGWFISAFWPGHQGVAQGHYGGPGPDWLDEISAMLMESGDGAEERRKVFRDAYQGRGSGALATYPVAHLIDLPRFLSREHPAQSRPDIRPTESSPAGGVTMRVITSSDQAALASVAEAAMYYPQGRMFADFLLDRTGDPLVFKTIAEGLAEGQNFEGWLAANGSARDLPGSLAELDAAWREWLNARFGPPLSKSPQSGN
;
A
#
# COMPACT_ATOMS: atom_id res chain seq x y z
N MET A 1 71.25 -2.86 14.52
CA MET A 1 70.21 -1.86 14.84
C MET A 1 68.93 -2.26 14.13
N PHE A 2 68.00 -2.93 14.81
CA PHE A 2 66.66 -3.20 14.28
C PHE A 2 65.65 -2.63 15.29
N ARG A 3 64.88 -1.63 14.85
CA ARG A 3 63.82 -0.99 15.64
C ARG A 3 62.50 -1.71 15.36
N PHE A 4 61.94 -2.37 16.38
CA PHE A 4 60.56 -2.84 16.37
C PHE A 4 59.61 -1.66 16.58
N HIS A 5 58.66 -1.47 15.66
CA HIS A 5 57.52 -0.57 15.83
C HIS A 5 56.36 -1.37 16.40
N ALA A 6 55.90 -1.01 17.61
CA ALA A 6 54.67 -1.52 18.18
C ALA A 6 53.48 -0.76 17.57
N ALA A 7 52.57 -1.47 16.91
CA ALA A 7 51.31 -0.93 16.43
C ALA A 7 50.31 -0.90 17.59
N PHE A 8 49.82 0.29 17.93
CA PHE A 8 48.69 0.49 18.85
C PHE A 8 47.39 0.14 18.12
N ALA A 9 46.67 -0.86 18.62
CA ALA A 9 45.31 -1.16 18.19
C ALA A 9 44.32 -0.24 18.94
N CYS A 10 43.73 0.73 18.25
CA CYS A 10 42.57 1.48 18.75
C CYS A 10 41.33 0.57 18.67
N GLY A 11 40.88 0.05 19.81
CA GLY A 11 39.57 -0.59 19.93
C GLY A 11 38.47 0.47 19.91
N ALA A 12 37.72 0.56 18.81
CA ALA A 12 36.49 1.33 18.77
C ALA A 12 35.40 0.58 19.57
N ALA A 13 34.99 1.15 20.70
CA ALA A 13 33.83 0.67 21.44
C ALA A 13 32.56 1.02 20.65
N ILE A 14 31.89 0.00 20.10
CA ILE A 14 30.57 0.15 19.52
C ILE A 14 29.58 0.26 20.69
N ALA A 15 29.07 1.47 20.93
CA ALA A 15 27.97 1.66 21.87
C ALA A 15 26.71 1.02 21.27
N LEU A 16 26.25 -0.08 21.87
CA LEU A 16 24.96 -0.67 21.58
C LEU A 16 23.89 0.29 22.12
N ALA A 17 23.22 1.01 21.23
CA ALA A 17 22.07 1.82 21.60
C ALA A 17 20.98 0.89 22.15
N THR A 18 20.57 1.10 23.40
CA THR A 18 19.40 0.43 23.97
C THR A 18 18.17 0.82 23.17
N PRO A 19 17.31 -0.13 22.75
CA PRO A 19 16.06 0.20 22.08
C PRO A 19 15.26 1.16 22.97
N ALA A 20 14.69 2.20 22.37
CA ALA A 20 13.81 3.12 23.08
C ALA A 20 12.64 2.33 23.67
N SER A 21 12.28 2.60 24.93
CA SER A 21 11.11 1.97 25.51
C SER A 21 9.84 2.52 24.86
N ALA A 22 8.73 1.77 24.92
CA ALA A 22 7.43 2.25 24.44
C ALA A 22 7.02 3.58 25.11
N GLU A 23 7.40 3.77 26.38
CA GLU A 23 7.17 5.02 27.12
C GLU A 23 7.99 6.18 26.52
N ASP A 24 9.23 5.95 26.11
CA ASP A 24 10.09 6.96 25.47
C ASP A 24 9.52 7.41 24.13
N LEU A 25 9.00 6.49 23.31
CA LEU A 25 8.39 6.82 22.02
C LEU A 25 7.08 7.63 22.20
N CYS A 26 6.28 7.28 23.21
CA CYS A 26 5.09 8.06 23.57
C CYS A 26 5.44 9.47 24.05
N ALA A 27 6.43 9.61 24.91
CA ALA A 27 6.91 10.91 25.37
C ALA A 27 7.42 11.75 24.20
N LYS A 28 8.24 11.15 23.32
CA LYS A 28 8.78 11.78 22.12
C LYS A 28 7.68 12.32 21.19
N ALA A 29 6.65 11.52 20.91
CA ALA A 29 5.52 11.93 20.07
C ALA A 29 4.72 13.09 20.71
N ARG A 30 4.46 13.02 22.01
CA ARG A 30 3.75 14.08 22.75
C ARG A 30 4.54 15.37 22.81
N THR A 31 5.87 15.30 22.97
CA THR A 31 6.73 16.48 22.92
C THR A 31 6.68 17.14 21.54
N ALA A 32 6.73 16.34 20.46
CA ALA A 32 6.67 16.85 19.10
C ALA A 32 5.35 17.59 18.79
N LEU A 33 4.22 17.05 19.25
CA LEU A 33 2.89 17.61 19.01
C LEU A 33 2.47 18.65 20.06
N GLY A 34 3.23 18.80 21.15
CA GLY A 34 2.96 19.76 22.21
C GLY A 34 1.58 19.59 22.87
N PRO A 35 0.92 20.69 23.28
CA PRO A 35 -0.39 20.65 23.92
C PRO A 35 -1.49 19.97 23.11
N ALA A 36 -1.35 19.91 21.78
CA ALA A 36 -2.35 19.29 20.91
C ALA A 36 -2.49 17.77 21.16
N ALA A 37 -1.47 17.13 21.73
CA ALA A 37 -1.52 15.71 22.09
C ALA A 37 -1.99 15.45 23.54
N ALA A 38 -2.31 16.48 24.32
CA ALA A 38 -2.63 16.33 25.75
C ALA A 38 -3.87 15.44 26.02
N GLY A 39 -4.80 15.38 25.08
CA GLY A 39 -6.00 14.54 25.14
C GLY A 39 -5.85 13.15 24.52
N LEU A 40 -4.69 12.83 23.92
CA LEU A 40 -4.51 11.58 23.17
C LEU A 40 -3.92 10.47 24.05
N ALA A 41 -4.58 9.32 24.02
CA ALA A 41 -4.02 8.08 24.51
C ALA A 41 -2.86 7.63 23.64
N CYS A 42 -1.89 6.94 24.25
CA CYS A 42 -0.66 6.53 23.57
C CYS A 42 -0.32 5.09 23.88
N VAL A 43 -0.03 4.31 22.84
CA VAL A 43 0.48 2.93 22.95
C VAL A 43 1.69 2.77 22.04
N GLY A 44 2.82 2.33 22.60
CA GLY A 44 4.06 2.10 21.86
C GLY A 44 4.38 0.61 21.67
N THR A 45 5.12 0.31 20.60
CA THR A 45 5.80 -0.98 20.33
C THR A 45 7.31 -0.77 20.40
N SER A 46 8.12 -1.72 19.93
CA SER A 46 9.57 -1.54 19.79
C SER A 46 9.97 -0.52 18.71
N ALA A 47 9.13 -0.30 17.69
CA ALA A 47 9.45 0.55 16.54
C ALA A 47 8.35 1.60 16.24
N GLY A 48 7.19 1.49 16.87
CA GLY A 48 6.01 2.26 16.54
C GLY A 48 5.34 2.91 17.74
N VAL A 49 4.54 3.93 17.47
CA VAL A 49 3.61 4.48 18.46
C VAL A 49 2.27 4.80 17.80
N ALA A 50 1.18 4.57 18.51
CA ALA A 50 -0.16 4.97 18.11
C ALA A 50 -0.68 6.03 19.09
N LEU A 51 -1.10 7.18 18.56
CA LEU A 51 -1.82 8.23 19.28
C LEU A 51 -3.26 8.26 18.79
N ALA A 52 -4.22 8.15 19.71
CA ALA A 52 -5.65 8.13 19.39
C ALA A 52 -6.51 8.73 20.50
N ALA A 53 -7.82 8.82 20.25
CA ALA A 53 -8.77 9.40 21.20
C ALA A 53 -8.82 8.69 22.56
N ASP A 54 -8.63 7.37 22.58
CA ASP A 54 -8.64 6.57 23.81
C ASP A 54 -7.67 5.37 23.74
N MET A 55 -7.45 4.71 24.89
CA MET A 55 -6.49 3.62 25.04
C MET A 55 -6.83 2.40 24.19
N ASP A 56 -8.12 2.05 24.06
CA ASP A 56 -8.55 0.89 23.28
C ASP A 56 -8.26 1.11 21.80
N ARG A 57 -8.52 2.33 21.32
CA ARG A 57 -8.26 2.73 19.96
C ARG A 57 -6.77 2.83 19.64
N ALA A 58 -5.99 3.43 20.52
CA ALA A 58 -4.53 3.47 20.38
C ALA A 58 -3.95 2.04 20.36
N ALA A 59 -4.43 1.15 21.23
CA ALA A 59 -4.02 -0.25 21.24
C ALA A 59 -4.43 -1.00 19.97
N GLN A 60 -5.61 -0.72 19.40
CA GLN A 60 -6.03 -1.29 18.12
C GLN A 60 -5.07 -0.88 16.99
N LEU A 61 -4.83 0.41 16.80
CA LEU A 61 -3.94 0.91 15.75
C LEU A 61 -2.50 0.41 15.94
N SER A 62 -2.01 0.38 17.17
CA SER A 62 -0.69 -0.16 17.50
C SER A 62 -0.55 -1.62 17.08
N ARG A 63 -1.54 -2.49 17.36
CA ARG A 63 -1.53 -3.90 16.92
C ARG A 63 -1.50 -4.05 15.40
N LEU A 64 -2.17 -3.15 14.67
CA LEU A 64 -2.15 -3.16 13.20
C LEU A 64 -0.75 -2.84 12.66
N GLY A 65 -0.10 -1.82 13.23
CA GLY A 65 1.30 -1.49 12.92
C GLY A 65 2.25 -2.63 13.25
N GLU A 66 2.20 -3.16 14.47
CA GLU A 66 3.06 -4.25 14.95
C GLU A 66 2.96 -5.51 14.08
N ALA A 67 1.73 -5.85 13.65
CA ALA A 67 1.52 -6.98 12.75
C ALA A 67 2.23 -6.78 11.40
N GLY A 68 2.31 -5.54 10.91
CA GLY A 68 3.06 -5.19 9.71
C GLY A 68 4.58 -5.30 9.92
N GLU A 69 5.11 -4.89 11.08
CA GLU A 69 6.55 -4.93 11.38
C GLU A 69 7.13 -6.34 11.18
N GLY A 70 6.43 -7.36 11.68
CA GLY A 70 6.84 -8.75 11.55
C GLY A 70 6.92 -9.20 10.09
N ARG A 71 5.95 -8.81 9.26
CA ARG A 71 5.93 -9.13 7.82
C ARG A 71 7.00 -8.37 7.06
N PHE A 72 7.27 -7.12 7.42
CA PHE A 72 8.36 -6.33 6.85
C PHE A 72 9.70 -7.02 7.06
N ARG A 73 9.99 -7.43 8.31
CA ARG A 73 11.21 -8.17 8.63
C ARG A 73 11.29 -9.50 7.86
N ALA A 74 10.18 -10.22 7.73
CA ALA A 74 10.14 -11.50 7.02
C ALA A 74 10.48 -11.36 5.53
N HIS A 75 10.00 -10.29 4.87
CA HIS A 75 10.14 -10.13 3.41
C HIS A 75 11.33 -9.27 2.97
N PHE A 76 11.78 -8.37 3.84
CA PHE A 76 12.83 -7.41 3.54
C PHE A 76 14.08 -7.56 4.39
N GLY A 77 14.07 -8.44 5.40
CA GLY A 77 15.22 -8.72 6.27
C GLY A 77 15.71 -7.48 7.03
N ARG A 78 14.84 -6.48 7.21
CA ARG A 78 15.13 -5.20 7.88
C ARG A 78 14.06 -4.94 8.92
N ASP A 79 14.44 -4.26 9.99
CA ASP A 79 13.47 -3.77 10.96
C ASP A 79 12.67 -2.60 10.37
N ALA A 80 11.41 -2.49 10.79
CA ALA A 80 10.60 -1.32 10.47
C ALA A 80 11.28 -0.07 11.08
N PRO A 81 11.46 1.02 10.31
CA PRO A 81 11.96 2.27 10.87
C PRO A 81 10.94 2.89 11.83
N LEU A 82 11.40 3.80 12.69
CA LEU A 82 10.53 4.45 13.67
C LEU A 82 9.29 5.06 13.01
N TYR A 83 8.11 4.71 13.49
CA TYR A 83 6.86 5.19 12.90
C TYR A 83 5.84 5.62 13.95
N ILE A 84 4.86 6.40 13.50
CA ILE A 84 3.71 6.82 14.29
C ILE A 84 2.43 6.73 13.48
N ILE A 85 1.37 6.24 14.12
CA ILE A 85 0.00 6.34 13.64
C ILE A 85 -0.69 7.39 14.51
N LEU A 86 -1.13 8.49 13.92
CA LEU A 86 -1.85 9.56 14.61
C LEU A 86 -3.29 9.59 14.11
N GLU A 87 -4.24 9.17 14.93
CA GLU A 87 -5.67 9.32 14.66
C GLU A 87 -6.12 10.75 14.95
N ALA A 88 -5.76 11.67 14.06
CA ALA A 88 -6.25 13.03 14.06
C ALA A 88 -5.96 13.65 12.69
N VAL A 89 -7.00 13.98 11.94
CA VAL A 89 -6.85 14.64 10.63
C VAL A 89 -6.43 16.10 10.79
N GLU A 90 -6.84 16.73 11.90
CA GLU A 90 -6.47 18.08 12.30
C GLU A 90 -6.13 18.07 13.80
N LEU A 91 -5.08 18.81 14.17
CA LEU A 91 -4.71 19.04 15.55
C LEU A 91 -4.63 20.55 15.78
N ASP A 92 -5.40 21.04 16.75
CA ASP A 92 -5.44 22.46 17.08
C ASP A 92 -4.02 22.98 17.38
N GLY A 93 -3.61 24.01 16.64
CA GLY A 93 -2.30 24.64 16.81
C GLY A 93 -1.12 23.89 16.19
N VAL A 94 -1.34 22.81 15.43
CA VAL A 94 -0.29 22.07 14.71
C VAL A 94 -0.61 22.04 13.21
N PRO A 95 -0.09 23.00 12.41
CA PRO A 95 -0.44 23.11 10.99
C PRO A 95 -0.01 21.90 10.14
N ASP A 96 1.12 21.28 10.48
CA ASP A 96 1.63 20.08 9.80
C ASP A 96 2.14 19.05 10.82
N PRO A 97 1.24 18.23 11.41
CA PRO A 97 1.64 17.24 12.39
C PRO A 97 2.58 16.18 11.81
N ARG A 98 2.53 15.92 10.50
CA ARG A 98 3.48 15.00 9.86
C ARG A 98 4.89 15.58 9.92
N ALA A 99 5.07 16.83 9.52
CA ALA A 99 6.38 17.47 9.52
C ALA A 99 6.98 17.53 10.94
N GLU A 100 6.18 17.86 11.95
CA GLU A 100 6.64 17.88 13.35
C GLU A 100 7.10 16.49 13.84
N LEU A 101 6.30 15.45 13.56
CA LEU A 101 6.66 14.08 13.92
C LEU A 101 7.89 13.56 13.15
N GLN A 102 8.00 13.91 11.87
CA GLN A 102 9.20 13.59 11.08
C GLN A 102 10.43 14.34 11.59
N GLY A 103 10.30 15.62 11.96
CA GLY A 103 11.34 16.41 12.60
C GLY A 103 11.80 15.85 13.95
N ALA A 104 10.88 15.22 14.69
CA ALA A 104 11.22 14.47 15.90
C ALA A 104 11.98 13.16 15.58
N GLY A 105 12.02 12.69 14.34
CA GLY A 105 12.73 11.48 13.93
C GLY A 105 11.85 10.23 13.83
N PHE A 106 10.53 10.38 13.70
CA PHE A 106 9.69 9.32 13.17
C PHE A 106 9.84 9.29 11.65
N ALA A 107 10.49 8.26 11.10
CA ALA A 107 10.68 8.11 9.66
C ALA A 107 9.34 8.11 8.90
N ARG A 108 8.29 7.55 9.51
CA ARG A 108 6.93 7.53 8.96
C ARG A 108 5.92 8.06 9.97
N ALA A 109 5.17 9.09 9.59
CA ALA A 109 3.99 9.53 10.32
C ALA A 109 2.73 9.33 9.45
N LEU A 110 1.94 8.31 9.81
CA LEU A 110 0.67 7.99 9.20
C LEU A 110 -0.44 8.76 9.91
N ILE A 111 -0.98 9.76 9.23
CA ILE A 111 -2.13 10.53 9.71
C ILE A 111 -3.40 9.76 9.33
N TRP A 112 -4.07 9.23 10.35
CA TRP A 112 -5.24 8.38 10.22
C TRP A 112 -6.51 9.14 10.56
N PHE A 113 -7.59 8.78 9.89
CA PHE A 113 -8.90 9.38 10.10
C PHE A 113 -9.56 8.82 11.37
N THR A 114 -10.39 9.63 12.05
CA THR A 114 -11.25 9.09 13.12
C THR A 114 -12.41 8.28 12.51
N HIS A 115 -13.07 7.43 13.30
CA HIS A 115 -14.29 6.74 12.83
C HIS A 115 -15.37 7.72 12.36
N ALA A 116 -15.52 8.87 13.02
CA ALA A 116 -16.46 9.90 12.59
C ALA A 116 -16.06 10.48 11.22
N ASP A 117 -14.77 10.70 10.99
CA ASP A 117 -14.26 11.19 9.70
C ASP A 117 -14.46 10.16 8.60
N TYR A 118 -14.22 8.88 8.90
CA TYR A 118 -14.49 7.77 7.98
C TYR A 118 -15.96 7.77 7.53
N VAL A 119 -16.90 7.80 8.48
CA VAL A 119 -18.33 7.79 8.17
C VAL A 119 -18.70 9.01 7.32
N ARG A 120 -18.17 10.20 7.64
CA ARG A 120 -18.39 11.40 6.84
C ARG A 120 -17.82 11.26 5.43
N GLN A 121 -16.57 10.79 5.28
CA GLN A 121 -15.93 10.61 3.98
C GLN A 121 -16.69 9.61 3.11
N VAL A 122 -17.07 8.43 3.65
CA VAL A 122 -17.83 7.43 2.88
C VAL A 122 -19.20 7.95 2.48
N THR A 123 -19.89 8.63 3.40
CA THR A 123 -21.20 9.21 3.13
C THR A 123 -21.13 10.21 1.99
N THR A 124 -20.18 11.15 2.06
CA THR A 124 -19.96 12.15 1.01
C THR A 124 -19.58 11.49 -0.31
N ALA A 125 -18.61 10.58 -0.31
CA ALA A 125 -18.18 9.89 -1.53
C ALA A 125 -19.32 9.07 -2.18
N THR A 126 -20.12 8.37 -1.37
CA THR A 126 -21.27 7.59 -1.85
C THR A 126 -22.32 8.49 -2.49
N ARG A 127 -22.68 9.60 -1.82
CA ARG A 127 -23.63 10.58 -2.36
C ARG A 127 -23.12 11.17 -3.67
N THR A 128 -21.92 11.75 -3.67
CA THR A 128 -21.32 12.39 -4.85
C THR A 128 -21.24 11.44 -6.03
N SER A 129 -20.84 10.18 -5.80
CA SER A 129 -20.73 9.18 -6.86
C SER A 129 -22.09 8.81 -7.46
N ALA A 130 -23.11 8.63 -6.62
CA ALA A 130 -24.46 8.31 -7.07
C ALA A 130 -25.13 9.48 -7.80
N GLU A 131 -24.97 10.71 -7.31
CA GLU A 131 -25.44 11.92 -8.00
C GLU A 131 -24.76 12.09 -9.36
N ALA A 132 -23.43 11.92 -9.42
CA ALA A 132 -22.69 12.01 -10.68
C ALA A 132 -23.14 10.93 -11.68
N ALA A 133 -23.47 9.72 -11.22
CA ALA A 133 -24.03 8.67 -12.06
C ALA A 133 -25.42 9.04 -12.61
N ALA A 134 -26.30 9.60 -11.77
CA ALA A 134 -27.62 10.06 -12.18
C ALA A 134 -27.54 11.21 -13.19
N ARG A 135 -26.68 12.22 -12.94
CA ARG A 135 -26.47 13.35 -13.88
C ARG A 135 -25.95 12.88 -15.24
N ARG A 136 -25.05 11.88 -15.27
CA ARG A 136 -24.58 11.27 -16.54
C ARG A 136 -25.66 10.53 -17.31
N GLN A 137 -26.73 10.09 -16.65
CA GLN A 137 -27.91 9.51 -17.29
C GLN A 137 -28.90 10.57 -17.79
N GLY A 138 -28.56 11.86 -17.69
CA GLY A 138 -29.43 12.97 -18.08
C GLY A 138 -30.59 13.22 -17.12
N LEU A 139 -30.52 12.70 -15.89
CA LEU A 139 -31.54 12.94 -14.86
C LEU A 139 -31.42 14.35 -14.30
N ASP A 140 -32.55 14.94 -13.91
CA ASP A 140 -32.60 16.26 -13.28
C ASP A 140 -31.95 16.27 -11.89
N GLU A 141 -31.68 17.48 -11.37
CA GLU A 141 -30.97 17.67 -10.10
C GLU A 141 -31.74 17.09 -8.90
N GLN A 142 -33.07 17.15 -8.93
CA GLN A 142 -33.91 16.59 -7.86
C GLN A 142 -33.79 15.06 -7.82
N THR A 143 -33.81 14.40 -8.99
CA THR A 143 -33.66 12.96 -9.13
C THR A 143 -32.24 12.51 -8.81
N ALA A 144 -31.23 13.28 -9.21
CA ALA A 144 -29.83 13.02 -8.88
C ALA A 144 -29.59 13.08 -7.36
N SER A 145 -30.08 14.13 -6.69
CA SER A 145 -30.00 14.26 -5.23
C SER A 145 -30.70 13.10 -4.51
N ALA A 146 -31.92 12.73 -4.95
CA ALA A 146 -32.65 11.60 -4.40
C ALA A 146 -31.94 10.24 -4.65
N ALA A 147 -31.16 10.10 -5.73
CA ALA A 147 -30.31 8.93 -5.95
C ALA A 147 -29.14 8.90 -4.95
N GLY A 148 -28.53 10.05 -4.68
CA GLY A 148 -27.51 10.23 -3.65
C GLY A 148 -27.98 9.80 -2.26
N ASP A 149 -29.12 10.31 -1.82
CA ASP A 149 -29.69 9.97 -0.50
C ASP A 149 -30.08 8.50 -0.38
N ARG A 150 -30.66 7.90 -1.43
CA ARG A 150 -30.94 6.46 -1.46
C ARG A 150 -29.68 5.62 -1.38
N ALA A 151 -28.61 6.00 -2.06
CA ALA A 151 -27.34 5.28 -2.03
C ALA A 151 -26.69 5.34 -0.63
N VAL A 152 -26.75 6.49 0.04
CA VAL A 152 -26.29 6.63 1.43
C VAL A 152 -27.16 5.78 2.37
N ALA A 153 -28.48 5.84 2.26
CA ALA A 153 -29.38 5.08 3.11
C ALA A 153 -29.23 3.55 2.95
N ALA A 154 -28.86 3.08 1.75
CA ALA A 154 -28.59 1.67 1.48
C ALA A 154 -27.25 1.19 2.06
N ARG A 155 -26.33 2.10 2.39
CA ARG A 155 -25.00 1.78 2.92
C ARG A 155 -25.10 1.45 4.41
N ARG A 156 -24.78 0.22 4.79
CA ARG A 156 -24.65 -0.19 6.20
C ARG A 156 -23.22 0.01 6.68
N LEU A 157 -22.84 1.24 7.03
CA LEU A 157 -21.52 1.51 7.61
C LEU A 157 -21.48 1.06 9.08
N GLY A 158 -20.89 -0.11 9.31
CA GLY A 158 -20.69 -0.66 10.65
C GLY A 158 -19.22 -0.62 11.07
N ARG A 159 -18.98 -0.59 12.38
CA ARG A 159 -17.63 -0.64 12.97
C ARG A 159 -16.80 -1.85 12.49
N LEU A 160 -17.44 -3.00 12.26
CA LEU A 160 -16.80 -4.20 11.72
C LEU A 160 -16.27 -4.02 10.29
N GLU A 161 -16.95 -3.25 9.43
CA GLU A 161 -16.47 -2.94 8.07
C GLU A 161 -15.23 -2.04 8.13
N LEU A 162 -15.21 -1.10 9.09
CA LEU A 162 -14.02 -0.27 9.31
C LEU A 162 -12.85 -1.10 9.85
N ASP A 163 -13.06 -1.90 10.90
CA ASP A 163 -11.97 -2.67 11.53
C ASP A 163 -11.30 -3.62 10.52
N ALA A 164 -12.09 -4.31 9.69
CA ALA A 164 -11.58 -5.17 8.63
C ALA A 164 -10.79 -4.39 7.57
N ARG A 165 -11.26 -3.19 7.20
CA ARG A 165 -10.56 -2.32 6.26
C ARG A 165 -9.27 -1.77 6.83
N GLU A 166 -9.25 -1.37 8.09
CA GLU A 166 -8.05 -0.89 8.77
C GLU A 166 -6.99 -1.98 8.91
N ALA A 167 -7.43 -3.21 9.20
CA ALA A 167 -6.54 -4.38 9.26
C ALA A 167 -5.82 -4.68 7.94
N GLN A 168 -6.34 -4.15 6.83
CA GLN A 168 -5.67 -4.15 5.53
C GLN A 168 -4.87 -2.87 5.30
N VAL A 169 -5.50 -1.71 5.42
CA VAL A 169 -4.94 -0.44 4.92
C VAL A 169 -3.87 0.13 5.84
N VAL A 170 -4.02 0.08 7.17
CA VAL A 170 -3.01 0.64 8.08
C VAL A 170 -1.62 0.02 7.86
N PRO A 171 -1.45 -1.32 7.87
CA PRO A 171 -0.14 -1.90 7.62
C PRO A 171 0.31 -1.71 6.17
N HIS A 172 -0.60 -1.63 5.19
CA HIS A 172 -0.27 -1.33 3.80
C HIS A 172 0.39 0.06 3.67
N GLU A 173 -0.24 1.09 4.22
CA GLU A 173 0.25 2.49 4.18
C GLU A 173 1.55 2.72 4.97
N LEU A 174 1.77 1.91 6.01
CA LEU A 174 3.04 1.85 6.72
C LEU A 174 4.11 1.17 5.87
N GLY A 175 3.75 0.09 5.15
CA GLY A 175 4.62 -0.67 4.26
C GLY A 175 5.33 0.19 3.22
N HIS A 176 4.61 1.07 2.52
CA HIS A 176 5.21 2.05 1.61
C HIS A 176 6.31 2.88 2.29
N GLY A 177 6.00 3.44 3.45
CA GLY A 177 6.93 4.30 4.19
C GLY A 177 8.16 3.54 4.68
N TRP A 178 7.96 2.32 5.18
CA TRP A 178 9.05 1.45 5.62
C TRP A 178 9.95 1.02 4.47
N PHE A 179 9.36 0.62 3.35
CA PHE A 179 10.06 0.21 2.16
C PHE A 179 10.97 1.32 1.61
N ILE A 180 10.42 2.51 1.41
CA ILE A 180 11.18 3.67 0.91
C ILE A 180 12.31 4.03 1.88
N SER A 181 12.00 4.12 3.18
CA SER A 181 13.00 4.48 4.20
C SER A 181 14.13 3.46 4.29
N ALA A 182 13.82 2.18 4.09
CA ALA A 182 14.80 1.11 4.15
C ALA A 182 15.74 1.13 2.95
N PHE A 183 15.22 1.20 1.72
CA PHE A 183 16.02 0.97 0.52
C PHE A 183 16.49 2.25 -0.18
N TRP A 184 15.84 3.38 0.05
CA TRP A 184 16.26 4.69 -0.49
C TRP A 184 16.40 5.75 0.62
N PRO A 185 17.30 5.53 1.60
CA PRO A 185 17.51 6.49 2.67
C PRO A 185 18.03 7.82 2.09
N GLY A 186 17.37 8.92 2.45
CA GLY A 186 17.78 10.27 2.02
C GLY A 186 17.22 10.71 0.67
N HIS A 187 16.39 9.90 0.01
CA HIS A 187 15.66 10.32 -1.18
C HIS A 187 14.81 11.57 -0.91
N GLN A 188 14.83 12.51 -1.86
CA GLN A 188 14.09 13.76 -1.78
C GLN A 188 12.92 13.72 -2.78
N GLY A 189 11.69 13.63 -2.27
CA GLY A 189 10.47 13.68 -3.08
C GLY A 189 10.06 12.35 -3.69
N VAL A 190 9.47 12.37 -4.88
CA VAL A 190 9.09 11.18 -5.65
C VAL A 190 9.87 11.22 -6.95
N ALA A 191 10.44 10.10 -7.40
CA ALA A 191 11.15 10.08 -8.68
C ALA A 191 10.16 10.43 -9.81
N GLN A 192 10.63 11.16 -10.84
CA GLN A 192 9.76 11.53 -11.96
C GLN A 192 9.14 10.28 -12.59
N GLY A 193 7.81 10.21 -12.62
CA GLY A 193 7.05 9.09 -13.19
C GLY A 193 6.61 8.02 -12.19
N HIS A 194 7.01 8.06 -10.92
CA HIS A 194 6.57 7.11 -9.89
C HIS A 194 5.58 7.77 -8.90
N TYR A 195 4.70 7.01 -8.26
CA TYR A 195 3.61 7.55 -7.45
C TYR A 195 3.99 7.68 -5.97
N GLY A 196 4.53 6.63 -5.37
CA GLY A 196 4.78 6.56 -3.92
C GLY A 196 6.22 6.82 -3.50
N GLY A 197 7.20 6.56 -4.37
CA GLY A 197 8.62 6.66 -4.01
C GLY A 197 9.59 6.55 -5.18
N PRO A 198 10.89 6.34 -4.92
CA PRO A 198 11.93 6.22 -5.94
C PRO A 198 11.96 4.86 -6.64
N GLY A 199 11.45 3.80 -6.00
CA GLY A 199 11.29 2.48 -6.63
C GLY A 199 10.15 2.47 -7.67
N PRO A 200 10.09 1.45 -8.54
CA PRO A 200 8.99 1.30 -9.50
C PRO A 200 7.67 1.01 -8.78
N ASP A 201 6.58 1.55 -9.31
CA ASP A 201 5.25 1.50 -8.67
C ASP A 201 4.80 0.09 -8.30
N TRP A 202 5.08 -0.92 -9.15
CA TRP A 202 4.69 -2.29 -8.88
C TRP A 202 5.38 -2.87 -7.64
N LEU A 203 6.63 -2.49 -7.39
CA LEU A 203 7.40 -3.01 -6.26
C LEU A 203 7.02 -2.28 -4.97
N ASP A 204 6.77 -0.98 -5.05
CA ASP A 204 6.26 -0.19 -3.93
C ASP A 204 4.89 -0.75 -3.47
N GLU A 205 3.97 -1.00 -4.40
CA GLU A 205 2.67 -1.59 -4.11
C GLU A 205 2.77 -3.03 -3.59
N ILE A 206 3.64 -3.86 -4.16
CA ILE A 206 3.90 -5.20 -3.61
C ILE A 206 4.46 -5.11 -2.19
N SER A 207 5.36 -4.17 -1.92
CA SER A 207 5.94 -4.00 -0.58
C SER A 207 4.86 -3.70 0.47
N ALA A 208 3.89 -2.86 0.13
CA ALA A 208 2.73 -2.55 0.96
C ALA A 208 1.75 -3.71 1.07
N MET A 209 1.44 -4.39 -0.04
CA MET A 209 0.55 -5.56 -0.05
C MET A 209 1.09 -6.74 0.75
N LEU A 210 2.41 -6.91 0.84
CA LEU A 210 3.03 -7.92 1.69
C LEU A 210 2.83 -7.61 3.18
N MET A 211 2.54 -6.36 3.55
CA MET A 211 2.21 -5.98 4.92
C MET A 211 0.75 -6.23 5.26
N GLU A 212 -0.12 -6.52 4.30
CA GLU A 212 -1.53 -6.80 4.56
C GLU A 212 -1.72 -8.14 5.30
N SER A 213 -2.80 -8.21 6.08
CA SER A 213 -3.22 -9.43 6.78
C SER A 213 -4.12 -10.33 5.92
N GLY A 214 -4.40 -11.54 6.44
CA GLY A 214 -5.03 -12.66 5.74
C GLY A 214 -6.25 -12.29 4.91
N ASP A 215 -7.24 -11.61 5.47
CA ASP A 215 -8.49 -11.35 4.75
C ASP A 215 -8.29 -10.44 3.53
N GLY A 216 -7.46 -9.40 3.64
CA GLY A 216 -7.15 -8.50 2.52
C GLY A 216 -6.34 -9.21 1.44
N ALA A 217 -5.32 -9.98 1.85
CA ALA A 217 -4.51 -10.80 0.97
C ALA A 217 -5.34 -11.84 0.20
N GLU A 218 -6.20 -12.57 0.91
CA GLU A 218 -7.08 -13.59 0.31
C GLU A 218 -8.12 -12.98 -0.62
N GLU A 219 -8.69 -11.82 -0.29
CA GLU A 219 -9.63 -11.17 -1.19
C GLU A 219 -8.94 -10.74 -2.49
N ARG A 220 -7.71 -10.20 -2.44
CA ARG A 220 -6.94 -9.88 -3.66
C ARG A 220 -6.70 -11.11 -4.53
N ARG A 221 -6.31 -12.25 -3.93
CA ARG A 221 -6.14 -13.53 -4.65
C ARG A 221 -7.44 -14.02 -5.25
N LYS A 222 -8.54 -13.92 -4.50
CA LYS A 222 -9.88 -14.30 -4.96
C LYS A 222 -10.31 -13.44 -6.15
N VAL A 223 -10.17 -12.12 -6.06
CA VAL A 223 -10.49 -11.19 -7.15
C VAL A 223 -9.67 -11.53 -8.41
N PHE A 224 -8.37 -11.76 -8.26
CA PHE A 224 -7.54 -12.18 -9.39
C PHE A 224 -8.01 -13.50 -10.00
N ARG A 225 -8.21 -14.53 -9.18
CA ARG A 225 -8.67 -15.85 -9.63
C ARG A 225 -10.01 -15.77 -10.36
N ASP A 226 -10.95 -15.01 -9.83
CA ASP A 226 -12.26 -14.85 -10.43
C ASP A 226 -12.16 -14.11 -11.78
N ALA A 227 -11.33 -13.07 -11.89
CA ALA A 227 -11.07 -12.41 -13.17
C ALA A 227 -10.38 -13.35 -14.19
N TYR A 228 -9.35 -14.07 -13.77
CA TYR A 228 -8.62 -15.06 -14.58
C TYR A 228 -9.53 -16.17 -15.12
N GLN A 229 -10.49 -16.63 -14.30
CA GLN A 229 -11.45 -17.66 -14.67
C GLN A 229 -12.75 -17.10 -15.27
N GLY A 230 -12.78 -15.83 -15.69
CA GLY A 230 -13.94 -15.22 -16.37
C GLY A 230 -15.18 -15.04 -15.48
N ARG A 231 -15.03 -15.16 -14.16
CA ARG A 231 -16.07 -14.98 -13.13
C ARG A 231 -16.05 -13.59 -12.47
N GLY A 232 -15.26 -12.66 -12.99
CA GLY A 232 -15.27 -11.27 -12.51
C GLY A 232 -16.67 -10.65 -12.54
N SER A 233 -16.97 -9.80 -11.56
CA SER A 233 -18.23 -9.07 -11.44
C SER A 233 -18.04 -7.56 -11.64
N GLY A 234 -19.12 -6.84 -11.97
CA GLY A 234 -19.07 -5.38 -12.14
C GLY A 234 -18.10 -4.97 -13.24
N ALA A 235 -17.24 -3.97 -12.98
CA ALA A 235 -16.24 -3.51 -13.93
C ALA A 235 -15.25 -4.61 -14.38
N LEU A 236 -15.06 -5.65 -13.56
CA LEU A 236 -14.14 -6.76 -13.86
C LEU A 236 -14.75 -7.82 -14.79
N ALA A 237 -16.07 -7.80 -15.02
CA ALA A 237 -16.75 -8.81 -15.82
C ALA A 237 -16.29 -8.85 -17.30
N THR A 238 -15.73 -7.73 -17.77
CA THR A 238 -15.21 -7.52 -19.12
C THR A 238 -13.71 -7.28 -19.16
N TYR A 239 -12.99 -7.49 -18.04
CA TYR A 239 -11.54 -7.27 -18.01
C TYR A 239 -10.83 -8.30 -18.91
N PRO A 240 -9.95 -7.89 -19.85
CA PRO A 240 -9.27 -8.84 -20.73
C PRO A 240 -8.29 -9.71 -19.95
N VAL A 241 -8.52 -11.03 -19.93
CA VAL A 241 -7.58 -11.96 -19.26
C VAL A 241 -6.18 -11.86 -19.83
N ALA A 242 -6.04 -11.55 -21.13
CA ALA A 242 -4.76 -11.28 -21.78
C ALA A 242 -3.92 -10.20 -21.04
N HIS A 243 -4.56 -9.18 -20.45
CA HIS A 243 -3.86 -8.15 -19.69
C HIS A 243 -3.40 -8.65 -18.31
N LEU A 244 -4.14 -9.58 -17.67
CA LEU A 244 -3.74 -10.18 -16.38
C LEU A 244 -2.50 -11.06 -16.48
N ILE A 245 -2.33 -11.69 -17.64
CA ILE A 245 -1.26 -12.67 -17.88
C ILE A 245 -0.06 -12.05 -18.60
N ASP A 246 -0.11 -10.77 -18.97
CA ASP A 246 0.97 -10.02 -19.60
C ASP A 246 1.80 -9.33 -18.52
N LEU A 247 2.88 -10.01 -18.09
CA LEU A 247 3.78 -9.52 -17.07
C LEU A 247 4.58 -8.28 -17.52
N PRO A 248 5.13 -8.20 -18.76
CA PRO A 248 5.77 -7.00 -19.25
C PRO A 248 4.87 -5.76 -19.19
N ARG A 249 3.58 -5.89 -19.56
CA ARG A 249 2.60 -4.81 -19.42
C ARG A 249 2.45 -4.39 -17.96
N PHE A 250 2.35 -5.33 -17.03
CA PHE A 250 2.20 -4.99 -15.61
C PHE A 250 3.42 -4.24 -15.04
N LEU A 251 4.63 -4.74 -15.31
CA LEU A 251 5.87 -4.20 -14.74
C LEU A 251 6.27 -2.84 -15.34
N SER A 252 5.75 -2.48 -16.51
CA SER A 252 6.04 -1.21 -17.19
C SER A 252 4.97 -0.13 -16.98
N ARG A 253 3.87 -0.47 -16.30
CA ARG A 253 2.72 0.41 -16.18
C ARG A 253 2.89 1.43 -15.05
N GLU A 254 2.52 2.68 -15.35
CA GLU A 254 2.31 3.73 -14.35
C GLU A 254 1.24 3.35 -13.32
N HIS A 255 1.42 3.81 -12.08
CA HIS A 255 0.44 3.61 -11.03
C HIS A 255 -0.95 4.11 -11.46
N PRO A 256 -2.04 3.33 -11.24
CA PRO A 256 -3.37 3.75 -11.67
C PRO A 256 -3.84 5.10 -11.12
N ALA A 257 -3.34 5.52 -9.95
CA ALA A 257 -3.67 6.83 -9.36
C ALA A 257 -3.06 8.02 -10.12
N GLN A 258 -1.98 7.84 -10.91
CA GLN A 258 -1.37 8.90 -11.71
C GLN A 258 -2.17 9.18 -12.99
N SER A 259 -2.67 8.12 -13.63
CA SER A 259 -3.36 8.16 -14.93
C SER A 259 -4.76 8.82 -14.90
N ARG A 260 -5.17 9.39 -13.77
CA ARG A 260 -6.54 9.84 -13.49
C ARG A 260 -6.58 11.26 -12.88
N PRO A 261 -6.68 12.32 -13.69
CA PRO A 261 -6.77 13.70 -13.19
C PRO A 261 -8.06 13.98 -12.39
N ASP A 262 -9.12 13.19 -12.59
CA ASP A 262 -10.37 13.18 -11.80
C ASP A 262 -10.24 12.48 -10.43
N ILE A 263 -9.15 11.72 -10.23
CA ILE A 263 -8.79 11.04 -8.97
C ILE A 263 -7.72 11.82 -8.19
N ARG A 264 -7.11 12.85 -8.80
CA ARG A 264 -6.14 13.70 -8.09
C ARG A 264 -6.76 14.24 -6.79
N PRO A 265 -5.99 14.25 -5.68
CA PRO A 265 -6.40 14.98 -4.50
C PRO A 265 -6.69 16.42 -4.95
N THR A 266 -7.93 16.86 -4.79
CA THR A 266 -8.22 18.29 -4.77
C THR A 266 -7.40 18.84 -3.61
N GLU A 267 -6.76 19.99 -3.79
CA GLU A 267 -5.80 20.64 -2.88
C GLU A 267 -6.28 20.85 -1.42
N SER A 268 -7.50 20.42 -1.10
CA SER A 268 -8.19 20.52 0.18
C SER A 268 -8.13 19.23 1.04
N SER A 269 -7.44 18.17 0.61
CA SER A 269 -7.17 17.05 1.54
C SER A 269 -6.02 17.45 2.46
N PRO A 270 -6.23 17.48 3.79
CA PRO A 270 -5.18 17.85 4.74
C PRO A 270 -3.96 16.98 4.48
N ALA A 271 -2.81 17.64 4.36
CA ALA A 271 -1.58 17.13 3.79
C ALA A 271 -1.32 15.67 4.24
N GLY A 272 -1.45 14.72 3.31
CA GLY A 272 -1.13 13.30 3.42
C GLY A 272 -1.98 12.43 4.36
N GLY A 273 -3.20 12.83 4.68
CA GLY A 273 -4.20 11.91 5.24
C GLY A 273 -4.64 10.85 4.21
N VAL A 274 -5.01 9.66 4.67
CA VAL A 274 -5.61 8.63 3.81
C VAL A 274 -7.01 9.09 3.39
N THR A 275 -7.24 9.24 2.08
CA THR A 275 -8.54 9.64 1.53
C THR A 275 -9.26 8.43 0.94
N MET A 276 -10.55 8.30 1.22
CA MET A 276 -11.37 7.26 0.62
C MET A 276 -12.26 7.81 -0.49
N ARG A 277 -12.23 7.17 -1.65
CA ARG A 277 -13.10 7.51 -2.79
C ARG A 277 -13.87 6.28 -3.27
N VAL A 278 -15.17 6.45 -3.50
CA VAL A 278 -16.06 5.45 -4.10
C VAL A 278 -16.25 5.83 -5.57
N ILE A 279 -15.94 4.90 -6.48
CA ILE A 279 -16.06 5.14 -7.92
C ILE A 279 -17.25 4.35 -8.46
N THR A 280 -18.31 5.03 -8.90
CA THR A 280 -19.37 4.45 -9.72
C THR A 280 -19.36 5.12 -11.08
N SER A 281 -19.00 4.38 -12.14
CA SER A 281 -19.10 4.85 -13.53
C SER A 281 -20.02 3.94 -14.35
N SER A 282 -20.73 4.53 -15.31
CA SER A 282 -21.56 3.85 -16.31
C SER A 282 -21.03 4.03 -17.74
N ASP A 283 -19.95 4.79 -17.92
CA ASP A 283 -19.25 4.96 -19.19
C ASP A 283 -18.28 3.79 -19.40
N GLN A 284 -18.27 3.18 -20.59
CA GLN A 284 -17.42 2.05 -20.90
C GLN A 284 -15.92 2.37 -20.86
N ALA A 285 -15.49 3.56 -21.30
CA ALA A 285 -14.08 3.95 -21.24
C ALA A 285 -13.62 4.15 -19.79
N ALA A 286 -14.42 4.85 -18.99
CA ALA A 286 -14.20 4.97 -17.56
C ALA A 286 -14.28 3.63 -16.82
N LEU A 287 -15.19 2.73 -17.18
CA LEU A 287 -15.29 1.38 -16.62
C LEU A 287 -14.06 0.53 -16.94
N ALA A 288 -13.53 0.61 -18.16
CA ALA A 288 -12.28 -0.04 -18.52
C ALA A 288 -11.12 0.49 -17.68
N SER A 289 -11.02 1.81 -17.51
CA SER A 289 -10.01 2.41 -16.63
C SER A 289 -10.18 1.98 -15.17
N VAL A 290 -11.42 1.91 -14.65
CA VAL A 290 -11.76 1.39 -13.31
C VAL A 290 -11.36 -0.06 -13.15
N ALA A 291 -11.66 -0.90 -14.12
CA ALA A 291 -11.28 -2.30 -14.12
C ALA A 291 -9.75 -2.46 -14.12
N GLU A 292 -9.06 -1.65 -14.93
CA GLU A 292 -7.60 -1.61 -14.98
C GLU A 292 -6.96 -1.17 -13.66
N ALA A 293 -7.51 -0.16 -12.99
CA ALA A 293 -7.03 0.22 -11.65
C ALA A 293 -7.36 -0.85 -10.60
N ALA A 294 -8.55 -1.46 -10.69
CA ALA A 294 -8.99 -2.49 -9.75
C ALA A 294 -8.18 -3.79 -9.88
N MET A 295 -7.66 -4.10 -11.08
CA MET A 295 -6.85 -5.31 -11.31
C MET A 295 -5.36 -5.14 -11.02
N TYR A 296 -4.85 -3.91 -10.95
CA TYR A 296 -3.44 -3.65 -10.67
C TYR A 296 -2.97 -4.32 -9.37
N TYR A 297 -3.69 -4.09 -8.27
CA TYR A 297 -3.31 -4.64 -6.98
C TYR A 297 -3.51 -6.17 -6.86
N PRO A 298 -4.65 -6.78 -7.29
CA PRO A 298 -4.75 -8.24 -7.38
C PRO A 298 -3.65 -8.89 -8.22
N GLN A 299 -3.26 -8.28 -9.35
CA GLN A 299 -2.16 -8.78 -10.19
C GLN A 299 -0.82 -8.68 -9.47
N GLY A 300 -0.54 -7.54 -8.81
CA GLY A 300 0.68 -7.40 -8.00
C GLY A 300 0.75 -8.40 -6.85
N ARG A 301 -0.37 -8.66 -6.15
CA ARG A 301 -0.40 -9.69 -5.11
C ARG A 301 -0.08 -11.08 -5.67
N MET A 302 -0.68 -11.44 -6.79
CA MET A 302 -0.42 -12.75 -7.40
C MET A 302 1.00 -12.86 -7.96
N PHE A 303 1.56 -11.78 -8.50
CA PHE A 303 2.97 -11.75 -8.91
C PHE A 303 3.90 -11.92 -7.72
N ALA A 304 3.55 -11.33 -6.57
CA ALA A 304 4.31 -11.52 -5.33
C ALA A 304 4.28 -12.99 -4.88
N ASP A 305 3.10 -13.63 -4.89
CA ASP A 305 2.97 -15.05 -4.58
C ASP A 305 3.77 -15.93 -5.55
N PHE A 306 3.77 -15.61 -6.86
CA PHE A 306 4.58 -16.33 -7.85
C PHE A 306 6.07 -16.26 -7.54
N LEU A 307 6.61 -15.08 -7.22
CA LEU A 307 8.03 -14.93 -6.88
C LEU A 307 8.37 -15.71 -5.59
N LEU A 308 7.52 -15.66 -4.58
CA LEU A 308 7.72 -16.41 -3.33
C LEU A 308 7.67 -17.92 -3.56
N ASP A 309 6.65 -18.41 -4.29
CA ASP A 309 6.49 -19.84 -4.58
C ASP A 309 7.64 -20.37 -5.45
N ARG A 310 8.09 -19.59 -6.45
CA ARG A 310 9.10 -20.02 -7.40
C ARG A 310 10.50 -20.03 -6.81
N THR A 311 10.82 -19.05 -5.96
CA THR A 311 12.15 -18.92 -5.36
C THR A 311 12.30 -19.68 -4.05
N GLY A 312 11.20 -19.90 -3.32
CA GLY A 312 11.25 -20.41 -1.94
C GLY A 312 11.97 -19.48 -0.96
N ASP A 313 12.36 -18.27 -1.39
CA ASP A 313 13.10 -17.32 -0.57
C ASP A 313 12.17 -16.19 -0.12
N PRO A 314 11.84 -16.10 1.19
CA PRO A 314 11.01 -15.01 1.69
C PRO A 314 11.66 -13.63 1.48
N LEU A 315 12.99 -13.57 1.33
CA LEU A 315 13.77 -12.35 1.14
C LEU A 315 14.00 -11.99 -0.34
N VAL A 316 13.31 -12.62 -1.30
CA VAL A 316 13.46 -12.26 -2.72
C VAL A 316 13.24 -10.77 -2.97
N PHE A 317 12.23 -10.15 -2.32
CA PHE A 317 11.94 -8.73 -2.46
C PHE A 317 13.01 -7.82 -1.88
N LYS A 318 13.69 -8.23 -0.79
CA LYS A 318 14.89 -7.54 -0.31
C LYS A 318 15.93 -7.40 -1.41
N THR A 319 16.23 -8.51 -2.09
CA THR A 319 17.32 -8.54 -3.07
C THR A 319 16.97 -7.81 -4.36
N ILE A 320 15.69 -7.84 -4.76
CA ILE A 320 15.20 -7.00 -5.84
C ILE A 320 15.35 -5.52 -5.46
N ALA A 321 14.87 -5.14 -4.28
CA ALA A 321 14.92 -3.75 -3.81
C ALA A 321 16.35 -3.22 -3.68
N GLU A 322 17.29 -4.04 -3.20
CA GLU A 322 18.72 -3.68 -3.12
C GLU A 322 19.31 -3.43 -4.50
N GLY A 323 19.10 -4.33 -5.46
CA GLY A 323 19.60 -4.12 -6.82
C GLY A 323 19.03 -2.86 -7.47
N LEU A 324 17.73 -2.61 -7.28
CA LEU A 324 17.07 -1.41 -7.82
C LEU A 324 17.54 -0.13 -7.14
N ALA A 325 17.75 -0.15 -5.82
CA ALA A 325 18.31 0.98 -5.08
C ALA A 325 19.75 1.32 -5.52
N GLU A 326 20.52 0.30 -5.94
CA GLU A 326 21.86 0.45 -6.52
C GLU A 326 21.85 0.91 -7.99
N GLY A 327 20.67 1.15 -8.57
CA GLY A 327 20.51 1.68 -9.92
C GLY A 327 20.37 0.61 -11.01
N GLN A 328 20.24 -0.67 -10.66
CA GLN A 328 19.89 -1.71 -11.62
C GLN A 328 18.40 -1.58 -12.00
N ASN A 329 18.06 -1.90 -13.25
CA ASN A 329 16.67 -2.17 -13.59
C ASN A 329 16.33 -3.64 -13.28
N PHE A 330 15.02 -3.97 -13.27
CA PHE A 330 14.58 -5.32 -12.90
C PHE A 330 15.10 -6.41 -13.86
N GLU A 331 15.21 -6.13 -15.15
CA GLU A 331 15.75 -7.09 -16.13
C GLU A 331 17.25 -7.37 -15.90
N GLY A 332 18.04 -6.35 -15.56
CA GLY A 332 19.44 -6.50 -15.17
C GLY A 332 19.59 -7.29 -13.87
N TRP A 333 18.73 -7.03 -12.88
CA TRP A 333 18.68 -7.81 -11.66
C TRP A 333 18.36 -9.29 -11.94
N LEU A 334 17.37 -9.54 -12.81
CA LEU A 334 16.94 -10.88 -13.19
C LEU A 334 18.05 -11.66 -13.92
N ALA A 335 18.75 -11.00 -14.86
CA ALA A 335 19.88 -11.60 -15.57
C ALA A 335 21.03 -11.99 -14.62
N ALA A 336 21.28 -11.18 -13.59
CA ALA A 336 22.36 -11.41 -12.62
C ALA A 336 21.99 -12.44 -11.54
N ASN A 337 20.73 -12.46 -11.09
CA ASN A 337 20.32 -13.19 -9.88
C ASN A 337 19.32 -14.32 -10.15
N GLY A 338 18.66 -14.34 -11.31
CA GLY A 338 17.51 -15.20 -11.56
C GLY A 338 17.84 -16.69 -11.40
N SER A 339 18.88 -17.16 -12.08
CA SER A 339 19.30 -18.58 -12.06
C SER A 339 19.63 -19.07 -10.65
N ALA A 340 20.29 -18.25 -9.82
CA ALA A 340 20.61 -18.59 -8.44
C ALA A 340 19.38 -18.68 -7.52
N ARG A 341 18.21 -18.24 -8.01
CA ARG A 341 16.94 -18.11 -7.27
C ARG A 341 15.81 -18.88 -7.94
N ASP A 342 16.14 -19.81 -8.83
CA ASP A 342 15.17 -20.58 -9.61
C ASP A 342 14.20 -19.72 -10.44
N LEU A 343 14.59 -18.49 -10.77
CA LEU A 343 13.88 -17.62 -11.71
C LEU A 343 14.55 -17.67 -13.09
N PRO A 344 13.78 -17.50 -14.18
CA PRO A 344 14.37 -17.28 -15.50
C PRO A 344 15.26 -16.03 -15.54
N GLY A 345 16.22 -15.98 -16.49
CA GLY A 345 17.20 -14.89 -16.58
C GLY A 345 16.75 -13.68 -17.39
N SER A 346 15.58 -13.76 -18.03
CA SER A 346 15.03 -12.70 -18.88
C SER A 346 13.54 -12.47 -18.61
N LEU A 347 13.06 -11.25 -18.91
CA LEU A 347 11.66 -10.92 -18.68
C LEU A 347 10.70 -11.76 -19.55
N ALA A 348 11.11 -12.09 -20.78
CA ALA A 348 10.32 -12.93 -21.68
C ALA A 348 10.13 -14.36 -21.12
N GLU A 349 11.19 -14.95 -20.57
CA GLU A 349 11.09 -16.27 -19.95
C GLU A 349 10.34 -16.22 -18.60
N LEU A 350 10.46 -15.12 -17.85
CA LEU A 350 9.70 -14.89 -16.63
C LEU A 350 8.19 -14.80 -16.92
N ASP A 351 7.79 -14.11 -17.99
CA ASP A 351 6.40 -14.04 -18.45
C ASP A 351 5.86 -15.43 -18.84
N ALA A 352 6.67 -16.24 -19.53
CA ALA A 352 6.31 -17.61 -19.85
C ALA A 352 6.12 -18.48 -18.58
N ALA A 353 7.06 -18.39 -17.63
CA ALA A 353 6.99 -19.12 -16.35
C ALA A 353 5.79 -18.66 -15.50
N TRP A 354 5.46 -17.37 -15.52
CA TRP A 354 4.28 -16.80 -14.88
C TRP A 354 2.98 -17.42 -15.43
N ARG A 355 2.84 -17.49 -16.76
CA ARG A 355 1.67 -18.09 -17.42
C ARG A 355 1.55 -19.58 -17.11
N GLU A 356 2.66 -20.30 -17.12
CA GLU A 356 2.70 -21.72 -16.75
C GLU A 356 2.26 -21.92 -15.30
N TRP A 357 2.78 -21.12 -14.36
CA TRP A 357 2.42 -21.19 -12.95
C TRP A 357 0.93 -20.89 -12.71
N LEU A 358 0.39 -19.87 -13.38
CA LEU A 358 -1.05 -19.57 -13.33
C LEU A 358 -1.89 -20.73 -13.86
N ASN A 359 -1.50 -21.32 -15.00
CA ASN A 359 -2.20 -22.44 -15.61
C ASN A 359 -2.15 -23.69 -14.72
N ALA A 360 -1.01 -23.97 -14.08
CA ALA A 360 -0.88 -25.07 -13.12
C ALA A 360 -1.79 -24.88 -11.89
N ARG A 361 -1.96 -23.62 -11.44
CA ARG A 361 -2.73 -23.29 -10.23
C ARG A 361 -4.24 -23.21 -10.47
N PHE A 362 -4.67 -22.71 -11.62
CA PHE A 362 -6.07 -22.38 -11.89
C PHE A 362 -6.67 -23.08 -13.12
N GLY A 363 -5.88 -23.86 -13.85
CA GLY A 363 -6.22 -24.36 -15.19
C GLY A 363 -6.07 -23.27 -16.26
N PRO A 364 -6.40 -23.56 -17.52
CA PRO A 364 -6.34 -22.57 -18.58
C PRO A 364 -7.37 -21.46 -18.34
N PRO A 365 -7.08 -20.22 -18.78
CA PRO A 365 -8.02 -19.11 -18.62
C PRO A 365 -9.31 -19.41 -19.40
N LEU A 366 -10.46 -19.21 -18.76
CA LEU A 366 -11.74 -19.37 -19.43
C LEU A 366 -11.99 -18.15 -20.31
N SER A 367 -11.74 -18.29 -21.62
CA SER A 367 -12.21 -17.32 -22.59
C SER A 367 -13.75 -17.38 -22.65
N LYS A 368 -14.45 -16.30 -22.28
CA LYS A 368 -15.84 -16.17 -22.73
C LYS A 368 -15.80 -16.16 -24.25
N SER A 369 -16.36 -17.18 -24.89
CA SER A 369 -16.60 -17.14 -26.33
C SER A 369 -17.35 -15.84 -26.64
N PRO A 370 -17.01 -15.11 -27.71
CA PRO A 370 -17.85 -14.02 -28.18
C PRO A 370 -19.24 -14.61 -28.37
N GLN A 371 -20.24 -14.08 -27.68
CA GLN A 371 -21.62 -14.41 -28.02
C GLN A 371 -21.79 -14.03 -29.48
N SER A 372 -21.88 -15.03 -30.36
CA SER A 372 -22.33 -14.85 -31.73
C SER A 372 -23.76 -14.32 -31.64
N GLY A 373 -23.90 -13.00 -31.77
CA GLY A 373 -25.19 -12.35 -31.88
C GLY A 373 -25.89 -12.84 -33.14
N ASN A 374 -27.05 -13.46 -32.94
CA ASN A 374 -28.08 -13.63 -33.97
C ASN A 374 -28.86 -12.33 -34.14
#